data_AF-A0A969GEE0-F1
#
_entry.id   AF-A0A969GEE0-F1
#
_cell.length_a   1.000
_cell.length_b   1.000
_cell.length_c   1.000
_cell.angle_alpha   90.00
_cell.angle_beta   90.00
_cell.angle_gamma   90.00
#
_symmetry.space_group_name_H-M   'P 1'
#
loop_
_entity.id
_entity.type
_entity.pdbx_description
1 polymer ?
#
loop_
_entity_poly.entity_id
_entity_poly.type
_entity_poly.pdbx_seq_one_letter_code
_entity_poly.pdbx_strand_id
1 'polypeptide(L)'
;TGLHTITISHIAFDIPFVYVIVRARLADFDRSLEEAASDLGADEWKTFNRVTLPLLMPGIIGGALMAFTLSLDDYLITVFTKGIHEQTMPLYIYSLVRKGVTPEINALSTALLVASIGLVGLSLTAQNGGPVYTRAMSVGAGLGLGLYGLFSAFALFTSGAFTVGGLLISLILLAGFYWAWRSFDGYREELNETNDSGKILSWVVLIVVMLVSYLSTLILLAQ
;
A
#
# COMPACT_ATOMS: atom_id res chain seq x y z
N THR A 1 -28.52 4.63 -16.91
CA THR A 1 -28.65 3.64 -15.82
C THR A 1 -27.31 3.17 -15.29
N GLY A 2 -26.17 3.68 -15.80
CA GLY A 2 -24.84 3.27 -15.30
C GLY A 2 -24.55 3.85 -13.91
N LEU A 3 -25.09 5.03 -13.60
CA LEU A 3 -24.82 5.74 -12.35
C LEU A 3 -25.24 4.91 -11.13
N HIS A 4 -26.42 4.29 -11.19
CA HIS A 4 -26.92 3.44 -10.12
C HIS A 4 -26.05 2.20 -9.90
N THR A 5 -25.56 1.59 -10.98
CA THR A 5 -24.65 0.45 -10.92
C THR A 5 -23.32 0.85 -10.29
N ILE A 6 -22.77 2.00 -10.70
CA ILE A 6 -21.54 2.56 -10.13
C ILE A 6 -21.74 2.82 -8.62
N THR A 7 -22.83 3.48 -8.24
CA THR A 7 -23.14 3.78 -6.83
C THR A 7 -23.26 2.51 -5.99
N ILE A 8 -23.97 1.49 -6.45
CA ILE A 8 -24.13 0.23 -5.70
C ILE A 8 -22.79 -0.50 -5.56
N SER A 9 -21.96 -0.51 -6.61
CA SER A 9 -20.64 -1.14 -6.56
C SER A 9 -19.67 -0.42 -5.62
N HIS A 10 -19.67 0.91 -5.61
CA HIS A 10 -18.89 1.71 -4.65
C HIS A 10 -19.34 1.46 -3.22
N ILE A 11 -20.66 1.50 -2.95
CA ILE A 11 -21.20 1.20 -1.61
C ILE A 11 -20.79 -0.20 -1.16
N ALA A 12 -20.94 -1.22 -2.01
CA ALA A 12 -20.59 -2.59 -1.66
C ALA A 12 -19.09 -2.75 -1.35
N PHE A 13 -18.23 -1.99 -2.01
CA PHE A 13 -16.78 -1.99 -1.80
C PHE A 13 -16.36 -1.24 -0.54
N ASP A 14 -17.00 -0.11 -0.24
CA ASP A 14 -16.63 0.76 0.89
C ASP A 14 -17.10 0.23 2.25
N ILE A 15 -18.21 -0.53 2.28
CA ILE A 15 -18.79 -1.11 3.52
C ILE A 15 -17.75 -1.81 4.42
N PRO A 16 -16.91 -2.74 3.95
CA PRO A 16 -15.94 -3.41 4.82
C PRO A 16 -14.91 -2.45 5.44
N PHE A 17 -14.50 -1.40 4.71
CA PHE A 17 -13.54 -0.41 5.23
C PHE A 17 -14.15 0.45 6.32
N VAL A 18 -15.38 0.95 6.10
CA VAL A 18 -16.13 1.69 7.12
C VAL A 18 -16.39 0.81 8.34
N TYR A 19 -16.77 -0.46 8.11
CA TYR A 19 -17.02 -1.43 9.18
C TYR A 19 -15.80 -1.65 10.07
N VAL A 20 -14.60 -1.83 9.50
CA VAL A 20 -13.37 -2.02 10.28
C VAL A 20 -13.09 -0.81 11.18
N ILE A 21 -13.27 0.41 10.65
CA ILE A 21 -13.03 1.65 11.41
C ILE A 21 -14.05 1.81 12.54
N VAL A 22 -15.33 1.60 12.26
CA VAL A 22 -16.39 1.71 13.27
C VAL A 22 -16.26 0.60 14.32
N ARG A 23 -15.93 -0.63 13.91
CA ARG A 23 -15.70 -1.75 14.83
C ARG A 23 -14.51 -1.52 15.75
N ALA A 24 -13.41 -0.95 15.24
CA ALA A 24 -12.27 -0.60 16.07
C ALA A 24 -12.65 0.41 17.17
N ARG A 25 -13.54 1.37 16.86
CA ARG A 25 -14.07 2.32 17.86
C ARG A 25 -15.05 1.69 18.84
N LEU A 26 -15.87 0.75 18.39
CA LEU A 26 -16.75 -0.04 19.27
C LEU A 26 -15.96 -0.92 20.24
N ALA A 27 -14.79 -1.44 19.84
CA ALA A 27 -13.99 -2.34 20.67
C ALA A 27 -13.27 -1.62 21.83
N ASP A 28 -12.97 -0.33 21.64
CA ASP A 28 -12.30 0.54 22.63
C ASP A 28 -13.31 1.21 23.59
N PHE A 29 -14.60 1.02 23.35
CA PHE A 29 -15.68 1.63 24.13
C PHE A 29 -16.00 0.84 25.40
N ASP A 30 -16.06 1.55 26.52
CA ASP A 30 -16.45 0.98 27.81
C ASP A 30 -17.97 0.79 27.90
N ARG A 31 -18.40 -0.47 27.99
CA ARG A 31 -19.81 -0.86 28.13
C ARG A 31 -20.45 -0.35 29.42
N SER A 32 -19.66 0.04 30.42
CA SER A 32 -20.16 0.61 31.67
C SER A 32 -21.04 1.85 31.47
N LEU A 33 -20.82 2.61 30.38
CA LEU A 33 -21.62 3.79 30.04
C LEU A 33 -23.03 3.44 29.51
N GLU A 34 -23.18 2.29 28.83
CA GLU A 34 -24.49 1.78 28.41
C GLU A 34 -25.25 1.18 29.59
N GLU A 35 -24.55 0.44 30.45
CA GLU A 35 -25.10 -0.14 31.68
C GLU A 35 -25.60 0.97 32.63
N ALA A 36 -24.81 2.03 32.83
CA ALA A 36 -25.20 3.17 33.65
C ALA A 36 -26.41 3.93 33.09
N ALA A 37 -26.57 3.99 31.77
CA ALA A 37 -27.76 4.59 31.14
C ALA A 37 -29.01 3.73 31.38
N SER A 38 -28.86 2.39 31.31
CA SER A 38 -29.94 1.44 31.63
C SER A 38 -30.35 1.51 33.10
N ASP A 39 -29.38 1.63 34.02
CA ASP A 39 -29.62 1.79 35.46
C ASP A 39 -30.40 3.07 35.80
N LEU A 40 -30.20 4.14 35.02
CA LEU A 40 -30.95 5.40 35.13
C LEU A 40 -32.35 5.34 34.48
N GLY A 41 -32.77 4.17 33.98
CA GLY A 41 -34.08 3.94 33.36
C GLY A 41 -34.17 4.39 31.91
N ALA A 42 -33.06 4.47 31.18
CA ALA A 42 -33.09 4.74 29.74
C ALA A 42 -33.39 3.45 28.94
N ASP A 43 -34.38 3.55 28.05
CA ASP A 43 -34.75 2.54 27.05
C ASP A 43 -33.63 2.34 26.00
N GLU A 44 -33.50 1.17 25.37
CA GLU A 44 -32.34 0.85 24.51
C GLU A 44 -32.18 1.84 23.34
N TRP A 45 -33.29 2.30 22.76
CA TRP A 45 -33.25 3.32 21.70
C TRP A 45 -32.70 4.66 22.20
N LYS A 46 -33.04 5.03 23.44
CA LYS A 46 -32.59 6.27 24.08
C LYS A 46 -31.13 6.20 24.48
N THR A 47 -30.67 5.04 24.97
CA THR A 47 -29.27 4.75 25.27
C THR A 47 -28.43 4.79 23.99
N PHE A 48 -28.89 4.13 22.91
CA PHE A 48 -28.21 4.17 21.62
C PHE A 48 -28.05 5.60 21.11
N ASN A 49 -29.10 6.39 21.07
CA ASN A 49 -29.05 7.71 20.43
C ASN A 49 -28.32 8.77 21.27
N ARG A 50 -28.30 8.64 22.60
CA ARG A 50 -27.68 9.62 23.51
C ARG A 50 -26.29 9.24 24.03
N VAL A 51 -25.95 7.96 24.04
CA VAL A 51 -24.69 7.47 24.58
C VAL A 51 -23.88 6.81 23.46
N THR A 52 -24.39 5.73 22.88
CA THR A 52 -23.65 4.94 21.89
C THR A 52 -23.35 5.74 20.62
N LEU A 53 -24.34 6.41 20.02
CA LEU A 53 -24.19 7.12 18.75
C LEU A 53 -23.25 8.34 18.84
N PRO A 54 -23.33 9.24 19.85
CA PRO A 54 -22.38 10.35 19.98
C PRO A 54 -20.95 9.89 20.28
N LEU A 55 -20.79 8.76 20.96
CA LEU A 55 -19.48 8.18 21.23
C LEU A 55 -18.88 7.49 19.99
N LEU A 56 -19.74 6.92 19.13
CA LEU A 56 -19.33 6.34 17.84
C LEU A 56 -19.20 7.36 16.72
N MET A 57 -19.81 8.54 16.82
CA MET A 57 -19.74 9.64 15.85
C MET A 57 -18.31 9.93 15.34
N PRO A 58 -17.26 10.09 16.17
CA PRO A 58 -15.91 10.30 15.67
C PRO A 58 -15.40 9.12 14.81
N GLY A 59 -15.83 7.89 15.12
CA GLY A 59 -15.54 6.69 14.30
C GLY A 59 -16.31 6.66 12.99
N ILE A 60 -17.59 7.02 13.02
CA ILE A 60 -18.45 7.11 11.83
C ILE A 60 -17.94 8.19 10.88
N ILE A 61 -17.55 9.35 11.40
CA ILE A 61 -16.96 10.44 10.60
C ILE A 61 -15.63 9.99 10.00
N GLY A 62 -14.77 9.30 10.77
CA GLY A 62 -13.52 8.73 10.25
C GLY A 62 -13.75 7.70 9.14
N GLY A 63 -14.76 6.83 9.30
CA GLY A 63 -15.18 5.87 8.28
C GLY A 63 -15.74 6.55 7.03
N ALA A 64 -16.57 7.58 7.20
CA ALA A 64 -17.14 8.35 6.10
C ALA A 64 -16.06 9.08 5.29
N LEU A 65 -15.06 9.66 5.95
CA LEU A 65 -13.92 10.29 5.27
C LEU A 65 -13.06 9.27 4.52
N MET A 66 -12.87 8.07 5.08
CA MET A 66 -12.16 6.99 4.40
C MET A 66 -12.91 6.54 3.14
N ALA A 67 -14.22 6.28 3.24
CA ALA A 67 -15.05 5.91 2.09
C ALA A 67 -15.06 7.00 1.01
N PHE A 68 -15.16 8.28 1.41
CA PHE A 68 -15.06 9.39 0.47
C PHE A 68 -13.69 9.42 -0.25
N THR A 69 -12.61 9.17 0.48
CA THR A 69 -11.25 9.12 -0.08
C THR A 69 -11.09 7.95 -1.06
N LEU A 70 -11.58 6.77 -0.69
CA LEU A 70 -11.54 5.57 -1.54
C LEU A 70 -12.37 5.75 -2.81
N SER A 71 -13.58 6.30 -2.70
CA SER A 71 -14.46 6.56 -3.85
C SER A 71 -13.85 7.54 -4.86
N LEU A 72 -13.05 8.52 -4.41
CA LEU A 72 -12.34 9.46 -5.30
C LEU A 72 -11.19 8.80 -6.08
N ASP A 73 -10.53 7.79 -5.50
CA ASP A 73 -9.42 7.05 -6.12
C ASP A 73 -9.92 5.90 -7.03
N ASP A 74 -11.21 5.55 -6.94
CA ASP A 74 -11.73 4.33 -7.54
C ASP A 74 -12.00 4.42 -9.05
N TYR A 75 -10.92 4.33 -9.82
CA TYR A 75 -10.96 4.18 -11.28
C TYR A 75 -11.38 2.77 -11.69
N LEU A 76 -10.85 1.74 -11.01
CA LEU A 76 -10.91 0.35 -11.46
C LEU A 76 -12.34 -0.19 -11.40
N ILE A 77 -13.02 -0.01 -10.27
CA ILE A 77 -14.42 -0.45 -10.09
C ILE A 77 -15.32 0.27 -11.09
N THR A 78 -15.13 1.58 -11.24
CA THR A 78 -15.93 2.40 -12.15
C THR A 78 -15.74 2.00 -13.62
N VAL A 79 -14.56 1.56 -14.05
CA VAL A 79 -14.33 1.05 -15.41
C VAL A 79 -15.13 -0.22 -15.70
N PHE A 80 -15.25 -1.11 -14.71
CA PHE A 80 -15.95 -2.38 -14.87
C PHE A 80 -17.47 -2.27 -14.72
N THR A 81 -17.95 -1.23 -14.02
CA THR A 81 -19.39 -1.04 -13.74
C THR A 81 -20.04 0.15 -14.46
N LYS A 82 -19.26 0.99 -15.16
CA LYS A 82 -19.81 2.09 -15.96
C LYS A 82 -20.64 1.61 -17.16
N GLY A 83 -21.68 2.38 -17.47
CA GLY A 83 -22.38 2.28 -18.75
C GLY A 83 -21.61 2.97 -19.89
N ILE A 84 -21.98 2.65 -21.14
CA ILE A 84 -21.32 3.12 -22.38
C ILE A 84 -21.16 4.66 -22.45
N HIS A 85 -22.03 5.43 -21.78
CA HIS A 85 -22.09 6.89 -21.87
C HIS A 85 -21.75 7.64 -20.57
N GLU A 86 -21.30 6.96 -19.52
CA GLU A 86 -21.04 7.61 -18.23
C GLU A 86 -19.53 7.77 -17.97
N GLN A 87 -19.10 9.03 -17.81
CA GLN A 87 -17.75 9.41 -17.47
C GLN A 87 -17.75 10.09 -16.11
N THR A 88 -17.09 9.48 -15.13
CA THR A 88 -16.79 10.10 -13.84
C THR A 88 -15.50 10.92 -13.93
N MET A 89 -15.30 11.86 -13.01
CA MET A 89 -14.09 12.70 -12.92
C MET A 89 -12.77 11.91 -13.05
N PRO A 90 -12.55 10.81 -12.29
CA PRO A 90 -11.33 10.01 -12.40
C PRO A 90 -11.16 9.35 -13.78
N LEU A 91 -12.27 8.90 -14.37
CA LEU A 91 -12.30 8.26 -15.68
C LEU A 91 -11.97 9.24 -16.81
N TYR A 92 -12.46 10.48 -16.67
CA TYR A 92 -12.17 11.56 -17.59
C TYR A 92 -10.69 11.95 -17.53
N ILE A 93 -10.12 12.14 -16.33
CA ILE A 93 -8.68 12.42 -16.13
C ILE A 93 -7.83 11.28 -16.71
N TYR A 94 -8.18 10.02 -16.42
CA TYR A 94 -7.47 8.87 -16.99
C TYR A 94 -7.59 8.81 -18.53
N SER A 95 -8.75 9.15 -19.09
CA SER A 95 -8.95 9.18 -20.55
C SER A 95 -8.13 10.26 -21.25
N LEU A 96 -7.81 11.35 -20.56
CA LEU A 96 -6.91 12.40 -21.03
C LEU A 96 -5.45 11.94 -20.99
N VAL A 97 -5.03 11.23 -19.93
CA VAL A 97 -3.70 10.62 -19.82
C VAL A 97 -3.46 9.57 -20.91
N ARG A 98 -4.46 8.71 -21.19
CA ARG A 98 -4.36 7.60 -22.14
C ARG A 98 -4.21 8.00 -23.61
N LYS A 99 -4.39 9.28 -23.99
CA LYS A 99 -4.14 9.76 -25.36
C LYS A 99 -2.65 9.86 -25.73
N GLY A 100 -1.75 9.64 -24.78
CA GLY A 100 -0.38 9.20 -25.03
C GLY A 100 -0.12 7.97 -24.15
N VAL A 101 0.57 6.95 -24.63
CA VAL A 101 1.00 5.87 -23.73
C VAL A 101 2.09 6.46 -22.86
N THR A 102 1.74 6.97 -21.68
CA THR A 102 2.70 7.65 -20.81
C THR A 102 3.20 6.71 -19.69
N PRO A 103 4.48 6.83 -19.31
CA PRO A 103 5.11 6.12 -18.18
C PRO A 103 4.39 6.24 -16.84
N GLU A 104 3.40 7.12 -16.73
CA GLU A 104 2.60 7.42 -15.54
C GLU A 104 1.76 6.23 -15.07
N ILE A 105 1.24 5.38 -15.97
CA ILE A 105 0.47 4.19 -15.58
C ILE A 105 1.39 3.11 -14.96
N ASN A 106 2.63 2.97 -15.45
CA ASN A 106 3.63 2.07 -14.85
C ASN A 106 4.13 2.59 -13.49
N ALA A 107 4.25 3.92 -13.33
CA ALA A 107 4.55 4.54 -12.05
C ALA A 107 3.41 4.34 -11.04
N LEU A 108 2.15 4.48 -11.49
CA LEU A 108 0.97 4.24 -10.65
C LEU A 108 0.87 2.77 -10.21
N SER A 109 1.11 1.82 -11.11
CA SER A 109 1.16 0.38 -10.76
C SER A 109 2.29 0.06 -9.79
N THR A 110 3.47 0.67 -9.95
CA THR A 110 4.59 0.48 -9.01
C THR A 110 4.30 1.11 -7.65
N ALA A 111 3.68 2.30 -7.62
CA ALA A 111 3.31 2.99 -6.38
C ALA A 111 2.20 2.26 -5.61
N LEU A 112 1.16 1.76 -6.29
CA LEU A 112 0.10 0.94 -5.70
C LEU A 112 0.63 -0.39 -5.16
N LEU A 113 1.64 -0.95 -5.82
CA LEU A 113 2.29 -2.20 -5.42
C LEU A 113 3.20 -1.97 -4.19
N VAL A 114 3.94 -0.86 -4.14
CA VAL A 114 4.70 -0.45 -2.94
C VAL A 114 3.76 -0.14 -1.76
N ALA A 115 2.64 0.54 -2.01
CA ALA A 115 1.63 0.83 -1.00
C ALA A 115 0.99 -0.46 -0.46
N SER A 116 0.64 -1.42 -1.32
CA SER A 116 0.08 -2.72 -0.92
C SER A 116 1.07 -3.56 -0.11
N ILE A 117 2.35 -3.58 -0.50
CA ILE A 117 3.41 -4.25 0.27
C ILE A 117 3.61 -3.57 1.64
N GLY A 118 3.57 -2.24 1.69
CA GLY A 118 3.66 -1.49 2.95
C GLY A 118 2.48 -1.76 3.90
N LEU A 119 1.27 -1.89 3.34
CA LEU A 119 0.05 -2.16 4.10
C LEU A 119 0.00 -3.60 4.63
N VAL A 120 0.46 -4.57 3.82
CA VAL A 120 0.69 -5.96 4.26
C VAL A 120 1.81 -6.02 5.31
N GLY A 121 2.90 -5.26 5.13
CA GLY A 121 3.98 -5.15 6.11
C GLY A 121 3.52 -4.60 7.46
N LEU A 122 2.70 -3.55 7.46
CA LEU A 122 2.08 -2.98 8.66
C LEU A 122 1.12 -3.95 9.34
N SER A 123 0.31 -4.67 8.56
CA SER A 123 -0.62 -5.70 9.05
C SER A 123 0.11 -6.90 9.69
N LEU A 124 1.33 -7.20 9.23
CA LEU A 124 2.19 -8.23 9.81
C LEU A 124 2.90 -7.75 11.07
N THR A 125 3.34 -6.48 11.14
CA THR A 125 3.90 -5.91 12.38
C THR A 125 2.87 -5.74 13.49
N ALA A 126 1.60 -5.57 13.13
CA ALA A 126 0.48 -5.58 14.07
C ALA A 126 0.15 -6.99 14.62
N GLN A 127 0.71 -8.05 14.04
CA GLN A 127 0.49 -9.45 14.41
C GLN A 127 1.82 -10.16 14.79
N ASN A 128 2.40 -9.75 15.91
CA ASN A 128 3.29 -10.55 16.78
C ASN A 128 4.57 -11.23 16.17
N GLY A 129 5.33 -10.56 15.28
CA GLY A 129 6.63 -11.09 14.86
C GLY A 129 7.65 -10.05 14.39
N GLY A 130 8.67 -9.78 15.22
CA GLY A 130 10.09 -9.54 14.85
C GLY A 130 10.53 -8.23 14.13
N PRO A 131 11.55 -7.49 14.64
CA PRO A 131 12.23 -6.41 13.91
C PRO A 131 12.99 -6.84 12.64
N VAL A 132 13.23 -8.14 12.47
CA VAL A 132 14.11 -8.70 11.42
C VAL A 132 13.47 -8.62 10.03
N TYR A 133 12.15 -8.73 9.91
CA TYR A 133 11.45 -8.64 8.62
C TYR A 133 11.49 -7.24 8.01
N THR A 134 11.43 -6.19 8.85
CA THR A 134 11.54 -4.80 8.40
C THR A 134 12.92 -4.52 7.82
N ARG A 135 13.96 -5.12 8.41
CA ARG A 135 15.33 -5.01 7.89
C ARG A 135 15.48 -5.76 6.57
N ALA A 136 14.86 -6.94 6.43
CA ALA A 136 14.80 -7.70 5.19
C ALA A 136 14.25 -6.86 4.01
N MET A 137 13.23 -6.05 4.25
CA MET A 137 12.65 -5.15 3.22
C MET A 137 13.65 -4.09 2.76
N SER A 138 14.29 -3.39 3.70
CA SER A 138 15.27 -2.33 3.37
C SER A 138 16.49 -2.88 2.62
N VAL A 139 16.97 -4.06 3.03
CA VAL A 139 18.12 -4.70 2.43
C VAL A 139 17.76 -5.27 1.05
N GLY A 140 16.60 -5.89 0.90
CA GLY A 140 16.10 -6.39 -0.40
C GLY A 140 15.93 -5.27 -1.43
N ALA A 141 15.38 -4.12 -1.04
CA ALA A 141 15.23 -2.97 -1.92
C ALA A 141 16.59 -2.40 -2.36
N GLY A 142 17.54 -2.25 -1.43
CA GLY A 142 18.88 -1.76 -1.73
C GLY A 142 19.69 -2.69 -2.64
N LEU A 143 19.57 -4.01 -2.43
CA LEU A 143 20.22 -5.01 -3.29
C LEU A 143 19.62 -5.01 -4.70
N GLY A 144 18.28 -4.94 -4.83
CA GLY A 144 17.59 -4.89 -6.12
C GLY A 144 17.94 -3.65 -6.95
N LEU A 145 17.92 -2.47 -6.32
CA LEU A 145 18.31 -1.20 -6.97
C LEU A 145 19.79 -1.17 -7.34
N GLY A 146 20.64 -1.78 -6.51
CA GLY A 146 22.06 -1.83 -6.77
C GLY A 146 22.48 -2.79 -7.89
N LEU A 147 21.79 -3.94 -8.02
CA LEU A 147 21.90 -4.82 -9.18
C LEU A 147 21.54 -4.08 -10.46
N TYR A 148 20.53 -3.23 -10.44
CA TYR A 148 20.23 -2.35 -11.57
C TYR A 148 21.36 -1.33 -11.84
N GLY A 149 21.96 -0.73 -10.82
CA GLY A 149 23.15 0.10 -10.96
C GLY A 149 24.29 -0.60 -11.71
N LEU A 150 24.51 -1.88 -11.41
CA LEU A 150 25.49 -2.73 -12.11
C LEU A 150 25.12 -2.98 -13.58
N PHE A 151 23.87 -3.39 -13.85
CA PHE A 151 23.42 -3.67 -15.21
C PHE A 151 23.37 -2.41 -16.09
N SER A 152 22.96 -1.26 -15.53
CA SER A 152 22.96 0.02 -16.24
C SER A 152 24.38 0.50 -16.55
N ALA A 153 25.32 0.38 -15.61
CA ALA A 153 26.73 0.69 -15.86
C ALA A 153 27.30 -0.19 -16.97
N PHE A 154 26.98 -1.49 -16.95
CA PHE A 154 27.40 -2.44 -17.98
C PHE A 154 26.78 -2.12 -19.35
N ALA A 155 25.49 -1.78 -19.39
CA ALA A 155 24.80 -1.38 -20.63
C ALA A 155 25.37 -0.09 -21.23
N LEU A 156 25.73 0.89 -20.40
CA LEU A 156 26.42 2.11 -20.86
C LEU A 156 27.80 1.77 -21.46
N PHE A 157 28.51 0.83 -20.84
CA PHE A 157 29.82 0.38 -21.31
C PHE A 157 29.75 -0.37 -22.65
N THR A 158 28.76 -1.24 -22.83
CA THR A 158 28.59 -2.03 -24.07
C THR A 158 27.99 -1.24 -25.23
N SER A 159 27.11 -0.27 -24.95
CA SER A 159 26.46 0.57 -25.96
C SER A 159 27.30 1.75 -26.45
N GLY A 160 28.37 2.12 -25.73
CA GLY A 160 29.18 3.30 -26.03
C GLY A 160 28.45 4.64 -25.85
N ALA A 161 27.20 4.62 -25.37
CA ALA A 161 26.35 5.80 -25.15
C ALA A 161 26.64 6.47 -23.79
N PHE A 162 27.90 6.87 -23.59
CA PHE A 162 28.35 7.49 -22.34
C PHE A 162 27.72 8.87 -22.14
N THR A 163 26.64 8.93 -21.36
CA THR A 163 26.07 10.18 -20.87
C THR A 163 26.53 10.42 -19.44
N VAL A 164 26.87 11.68 -19.12
CA VAL A 164 27.26 12.08 -17.75
C VAL A 164 26.14 11.73 -16.76
N GLY A 165 24.87 11.91 -17.17
CA GLY A 165 23.71 11.51 -16.38
C GLY A 165 23.64 10.01 -16.10
N GLY A 166 23.83 9.17 -17.12
CA GLY A 166 23.83 7.72 -16.96
C GLY A 166 24.93 7.24 -16.01
N LEU A 167 26.15 7.77 -16.17
CA LEU A 167 27.28 7.42 -15.30
C LEU A 167 27.06 7.84 -13.83
N LEU A 168 26.52 9.05 -13.60
CA LEU A 168 26.21 9.52 -12.25
C LEU A 168 25.13 8.67 -11.58
N ILE A 169 24.07 8.32 -12.31
CA ILE A 169 22.99 7.45 -11.81
C ILE A 169 23.55 6.07 -11.46
N SER A 170 24.37 5.48 -12.33
CA SER A 170 25.02 4.20 -12.05
C SER A 170 25.94 4.26 -10.83
N LEU A 171 26.74 5.32 -10.66
CA LEU A 171 27.61 5.48 -9.49
C LEU A 171 26.83 5.64 -8.18
N ILE A 172 25.74 6.41 -8.18
CA ILE A 172 24.86 6.58 -7.01
C ILE A 172 24.21 5.25 -6.63
N LEU A 173 23.71 4.50 -7.62
CA LEU A 173 23.10 3.18 -7.38
C LEU A 173 24.12 2.14 -6.93
N LEU A 174 25.36 2.19 -7.42
CA LEU A 174 26.46 1.33 -6.94
C LEU A 174 26.86 1.67 -5.50
N ALA A 175 26.88 2.94 -5.12
CA ALA A 175 27.09 3.35 -3.73
C ALA A 175 25.94 2.86 -2.84
N GLY A 176 24.69 2.96 -3.31
CA GLY A 176 23.51 2.39 -2.65
C GLY A 176 23.58 0.86 -2.50
N PHE A 177 24.04 0.16 -3.54
CA PHE A 177 24.30 -1.29 -3.50
C PHE A 177 25.32 -1.65 -2.43
N TYR A 178 26.45 -0.92 -2.39
CA TYR A 178 27.52 -1.16 -1.44
C TYR A 178 27.02 -0.99 0.00
N TRP A 179 26.21 0.04 0.26
CA TRP A 179 25.61 0.26 1.57
C TRP A 179 24.58 -0.81 1.94
N ALA A 180 23.76 -1.25 0.98
CA ALA A 180 22.80 -2.34 1.17
C ALA A 180 23.48 -3.69 1.42
N TRP A 181 24.56 -3.97 0.68
CA TRP A 181 25.40 -5.14 0.86
C TRP A 181 26.02 -5.18 2.26
N ARG A 182 26.57 -4.05 2.71
CA ARG A 182 27.09 -3.93 4.08
C ARG A 182 26.00 -4.11 5.15
N SER A 183 24.78 -3.68 4.85
CA SER A 183 23.63 -3.84 5.75
C SER A 183 23.10 -5.28 5.77
N PHE A 184 23.34 -6.05 4.70
CA PHE A 184 22.98 -7.47 4.61
C PHE A 184 23.78 -8.34 5.58
N ASP A 185 25.05 -8.03 5.82
CA ASP A 185 25.87 -8.75 6.79
C ASP A 185 25.28 -8.69 8.21
N GLY A 186 24.87 -7.49 8.65
CA GLY A 186 24.19 -7.31 9.95
C GLY A 186 22.79 -7.95 9.99
N TYR A 187 22.05 -7.92 8.89
CA TYR A 187 20.76 -8.61 8.78
C TYR A 187 20.89 -10.14 8.88
N ARG A 188 21.98 -10.71 8.34
CA ARG A 188 22.24 -12.16 8.41
C ARG A 188 22.47 -12.64 9.84
N GLU A 189 23.11 -11.83 10.67
CA GLU A 189 23.31 -12.12 12.10
C GLU A 189 21.97 -12.13 12.85
N GLU A 190 21.12 -11.11 12.65
CA GLU A 190 19.78 -11.03 13.25
C GLU A 190 18.82 -12.12 12.74
N LEU A 191 18.97 -12.55 11.48
CA LEU A 191 18.25 -13.69 10.95
C LEU A 191 18.59 -14.97 11.69
N ASN A 192 19.86 -15.18 12.05
CA ASN A 192 20.29 -16.39 12.74
C ASN A 192 19.68 -16.52 14.14
N GLU A 193 19.40 -15.40 14.81
CA GLU A 193 18.76 -15.32 16.13
C GLU A 193 17.23 -15.49 16.08
N THR A 194 16.63 -15.45 14.89
CA THR A 194 15.17 -15.56 14.71
C THR A 194 14.69 -17.01 14.60
N ASN A 195 13.45 -17.28 15.03
CA ASN A 195 12.79 -18.58 14.87
C ASN A 195 12.70 -19.00 13.38
N ASP A 196 12.64 -20.31 13.09
CA ASP A 196 12.70 -20.85 11.73
C ASP A 196 11.59 -20.33 10.81
N SER A 197 10.37 -20.17 11.33
CA SER A 197 9.26 -19.54 10.60
C SER A 197 9.58 -18.09 10.19
N GLY A 198 10.32 -17.36 11.04
CA GLY A 198 10.71 -15.98 10.76
C GLY A 198 11.89 -15.84 9.83
N LYS A 199 12.81 -16.81 9.82
CA LYS A 199 13.84 -16.91 8.79
C LYS A 199 13.20 -17.07 7.41
N ILE A 200 12.26 -18.00 7.26
CA ILE A 200 11.58 -18.28 5.98
C ILE A 200 10.86 -17.05 5.45
N LEU A 201 10.03 -16.42 6.29
CA LEU A 201 9.28 -15.21 5.91
C LEU A 201 10.21 -14.06 5.51
N SER A 202 11.32 -13.84 6.23
CA SER A 202 12.26 -12.77 5.90
C SER A 202 12.99 -13.02 4.58
N TRP A 203 13.35 -14.28 4.28
CA TRP A 203 13.90 -14.67 2.98
C TRP A 203 12.91 -14.49 1.84
N VAL A 204 11.64 -14.87 2.03
CA VAL A 204 10.58 -14.66 1.05
C VAL A 204 10.41 -13.17 0.75
N VAL A 205 10.35 -12.33 1.79
CA VAL A 205 10.24 -10.87 1.65
C VAL A 205 11.44 -10.29 0.89
N LEU A 206 12.65 -10.68 1.24
CA LEU A 206 13.87 -10.20 0.56
C LEU A 206 13.84 -10.55 -0.93
N ILE A 207 13.52 -11.80 -1.27
CA ILE A 207 13.47 -12.28 -2.65
C ILE A 207 12.37 -11.56 -3.45
N VAL A 208 11.17 -11.44 -2.87
CA VAL A 208 10.04 -10.76 -3.53
C VAL A 208 10.36 -9.29 -3.78
N VAL A 209 10.89 -8.58 -2.78
CA VAL A 209 11.27 -7.17 -2.92
C VAL A 209 12.35 -7.02 -3.99
N MET A 210 13.38 -7.88 -3.99
CA MET A 210 14.45 -7.84 -4.98
C MET A 210 13.94 -8.09 -6.41
N LEU A 211 13.06 -9.09 -6.59
CA LEU A 211 12.45 -9.41 -7.89
C LEU A 211 11.55 -8.27 -8.39
N VAL A 212 10.75 -7.67 -7.51
CA VAL A 212 9.88 -6.53 -7.86
C VAL A 212 10.72 -5.31 -8.26
N SER A 213 11.74 -4.96 -7.47
CA SER A 213 12.65 -3.87 -7.80
C SER A 213 13.35 -4.12 -9.13
N TYR A 214 13.77 -5.36 -9.41
CA TYR A 214 14.41 -5.71 -10.68
C TYR A 214 13.43 -5.64 -11.87
N LEU A 215 12.23 -6.22 -11.76
CA LEU A 215 11.20 -6.22 -12.81
C LEU A 215 10.70 -4.81 -13.14
N SER A 216 10.41 -3.99 -12.12
CA SER A 216 10.04 -2.58 -12.32
C SER A 216 11.11 -1.85 -13.12
N THR A 217 12.38 -2.14 -12.84
CA THR A 217 13.48 -1.46 -13.52
C THR A 217 13.76 -1.99 -14.94
N LEU A 218 13.51 -3.28 -15.21
CA LEU A 218 13.53 -3.81 -16.58
C LEU A 218 12.43 -3.20 -17.46
N ILE A 219 11.24 -2.97 -16.90
CA ILE A 219 10.15 -2.31 -17.60
C ILE A 219 10.54 -0.88 -18.00
N LEU A 220 11.22 -0.15 -17.12
CA LEU A 220 11.73 1.19 -17.41
C LEU A 220 12.79 1.21 -18.52
N LEU A 221 13.60 0.16 -18.66
CA LEU A 221 14.59 0.03 -19.72
C LEU A 221 14.01 -0.42 -21.07
N ALA A 222 12.81 -1.02 -21.07
CA ALA A 222 12.14 -1.48 -22.28
C ALA A 222 11.29 -0.37 -22.97
N GLN A 223 11.22 0.83 -22.38
CA GLN A 223 10.60 2.02 -22.94
C GLN A 223 11.64 2.93 -23.59
#